data_AF-A0A7S3W8N5-F1
#
_entry.id   AF-A0A7S3W8N5-F1
#
_cell.length_a   1.000
_cell.length_b   1.000
_cell.length_c   1.000
_cell.angle_alpha   90.00
_cell.angle_beta   90.00
_cell.angle_gamma   90.00
#
_symmetry.space_group_name_H-M   'P 1'
#
loop_
_entity.id
_entity.type
_entity.pdbx_description
1 polymer ?
#
loop_
_entity_poly.entity_id
_entity_poly.type
_entity_poly.pdbx_seq_one_letter_code
_entity_poly.pdbx_strand_id
1 'polypeptide(L)'
;LPMEPAGSRKPSDHLYWARTQSTTNPVEHKPLDKEAAAALQQSAVAKGAAWNAASTWEEKDISKWARELLSEDLLLSITTEFDLSSADASKLPEMTQGTHGLRCSLKVASVTSVTGDVTHVLSRGKQRVVFELGLKLTLEIEIREAGELKHIVTGTLNIPEITNEELDETKLPSHKLTCDDRPWSSFLGVAAGRMWPNLKLALSALVEQAKQKWL
;
A
#
# COMPACT_ATOMS: atom_id res chain seq x y z
N LEU A 1 2.98 -74.20 26.20
CA LEU A 1 3.55 -72.94 25.64
C LEU A 1 2.53 -71.82 25.81
N PRO A 2 2.59 -71.00 26.87
CA PRO A 2 1.89 -69.72 26.91
C PRO A 2 2.78 -68.62 26.32
N MET A 3 2.22 -67.78 25.45
CA MET A 3 2.88 -66.58 24.91
C MET A 3 2.95 -65.48 25.97
N GLU A 4 4.15 -64.97 26.23
CA GLU A 4 4.37 -63.73 27.00
C GLU A 4 3.89 -62.51 26.19
N PRO A 5 3.16 -61.56 26.79
CA PRO A 5 2.87 -60.29 26.14
C PRO A 5 4.08 -59.34 26.21
N ALA A 6 4.35 -58.68 25.08
CA ALA A 6 5.44 -57.74 24.89
C ALA A 6 5.31 -56.45 25.72
N GLY A 7 6.32 -56.20 26.57
CA GLY A 7 7.07 -54.94 26.70
C GLY A 7 6.38 -53.66 27.21
N SER A 8 6.76 -53.20 28.41
CA SER A 8 6.69 -51.78 28.78
C SER A 8 8.03 -51.09 28.48
N ARG A 9 8.17 -50.44 27.33
CA ARG A 9 9.33 -49.57 27.03
C ARG A 9 9.22 -48.29 27.86
N LYS A 10 10.25 -47.99 28.68
CA LYS A 10 10.37 -46.70 29.35
C LYS A 10 10.60 -45.61 28.29
N PRO A 11 9.88 -44.47 28.36
CA PRO A 11 10.12 -43.37 27.43
C PRO A 11 11.54 -42.81 27.64
N SER A 12 12.19 -42.47 26.54
CA SER A 12 13.54 -41.91 26.49
C SER A 12 13.59 -40.47 27.04
N ASP A 13 14.74 -40.10 27.62
CA ASP A 13 14.99 -38.86 28.40
C ASP A 13 14.65 -37.52 27.70
N HIS A 14 14.38 -37.53 26.39
CA HIS A 14 14.00 -36.33 25.63
C HIS A 14 12.48 -36.06 25.60
N LEU A 15 11.64 -36.92 26.20
CA LEU A 15 10.18 -36.76 26.27
C LEU A 15 9.70 -36.21 27.63
N TYR A 16 10.34 -35.17 28.15
CA TYR A 16 10.01 -34.60 29.47
C TYR A 16 8.58 -34.02 29.58
N TRP A 17 7.94 -33.72 28.45
CA TRP A 17 6.58 -33.17 28.38
C TRP A 17 5.48 -34.26 28.38
N ALA A 18 5.84 -35.52 28.10
CA ALA A 18 4.90 -36.63 28.09
C ALA A 18 4.82 -37.24 29.50
N ARG A 19 4.09 -36.59 30.42
CA ARG A 19 3.72 -37.21 31.70
C ARG A 19 2.80 -38.40 31.43
N THR A 20 3.18 -39.58 31.91
CA THR A 20 2.42 -40.82 31.75
C THR A 20 1.30 -41.02 32.79
N GLN A 21 1.24 -40.18 33.83
CA GLN A 21 0.11 -40.15 34.77
C GLN A 21 -0.15 -38.73 35.28
N SER A 22 -1.41 -38.32 35.27
CA SER A 22 -1.90 -37.06 35.81
C SER A 22 -2.28 -37.24 37.28
N THR A 23 -1.58 -36.57 38.21
CA THR A 23 -1.92 -36.49 39.65
C THR A 23 -2.79 -35.29 39.99
N THR A 24 -3.64 -34.84 39.06
CA THR A 24 -4.62 -33.79 39.32
C THR A 24 -5.87 -34.41 39.92
N ASN A 25 -6.07 -34.23 41.23
CA ASN A 25 -7.36 -34.53 41.85
C ASN A 25 -8.45 -33.66 41.17
N PRO A 26 -9.63 -34.21 40.85
CA PRO A 26 -10.74 -33.41 40.36
C PRO A 26 -11.03 -32.29 41.35
N VAL A 27 -10.97 -31.05 40.88
CA VAL A 27 -11.38 -29.90 41.71
C VAL A 27 -12.89 -30.01 41.86
N GLU A 28 -13.38 -30.17 43.10
CA GLU A 28 -14.81 -30.16 43.36
C GLU A 28 -15.42 -28.83 42.90
N HIS A 29 -16.32 -28.91 41.93
CA HIS A 29 -17.05 -27.76 41.43
C HIS A 29 -17.99 -27.28 42.53
N LYS A 30 -17.60 -26.26 43.31
CA LYS A 30 -18.54 -25.57 44.19
C LYS A 30 -19.57 -24.86 43.30
N PRO A 31 -20.85 -25.25 43.33
CA PRO A 31 -21.86 -24.54 42.55
C PRO A 31 -21.88 -23.09 43.00
N LEU A 32 -21.93 -22.17 42.03
CA LEU A 32 -22.15 -20.76 42.33
C LEU A 32 -23.47 -20.64 43.10
N ASP A 33 -23.48 -19.86 44.18
CA ASP A 33 -24.75 -19.54 44.82
C ASP A 33 -25.60 -18.68 43.86
N LYS A 34 -26.92 -18.62 44.12
CA LYS A 34 -27.88 -17.94 43.24
C LYS A 34 -27.63 -16.42 43.13
N GLU A 35 -27.09 -15.79 44.17
CA GLU A 35 -26.73 -14.36 44.19
C GLU A 35 -25.44 -14.12 43.38
N ALA A 36 -24.44 -14.99 43.51
CA ALA A 36 -23.22 -14.95 42.70
C ALA A 36 -23.51 -15.23 41.21
N ALA A 37 -24.44 -16.14 40.91
CA ALA A 37 -24.89 -16.44 39.54
C ALA A 37 -25.66 -15.26 38.93
N ALA A 38 -26.52 -14.59 39.71
CA ALA A 38 -27.23 -13.40 39.27
C ALA A 38 -26.27 -12.22 39.01
N ALA A 39 -25.23 -12.04 39.85
CA ALA A 39 -24.20 -11.04 39.64
C ALA A 39 -23.35 -11.31 38.37
N LEU A 40 -23.04 -12.58 38.09
CA LEU A 40 -22.37 -12.96 36.84
C LEU A 40 -23.27 -12.79 35.60
N GLN A 41 -24.58 -13.07 35.72
CA GLN A 41 -25.52 -12.81 34.63
C GLN A 41 -25.72 -11.30 34.37
N GLN A 42 -25.78 -10.47 35.42
CA GLN A 42 -25.86 -9.02 35.26
C GLN A 42 -24.60 -8.42 34.62
N SER A 43 -23.41 -8.98 34.89
CA SER A 43 -22.16 -8.56 34.25
C SER A 43 -21.97 -9.13 32.83
N ALA A 44 -22.51 -10.31 32.54
CA ALA A 44 -22.45 -10.95 31.23
C ALA A 44 -23.36 -10.31 30.17
N VAL A 45 -24.45 -9.64 30.60
CA VAL A 45 -25.36 -8.93 29.69
C VAL A 45 -24.71 -7.68 29.06
N ALA A 46 -23.67 -7.12 29.69
CA ALA A 46 -22.97 -5.95 29.15
C ALA A 46 -21.75 -6.30 28.30
N LYS A 47 -21.10 -7.46 28.51
CA LYS A 47 -19.89 -7.85 27.79
C LYS A 47 -19.82 -9.38 27.71
N GLY A 48 -20.02 -9.92 26.51
CA GLY A 48 -19.61 -11.29 26.22
C GLY A 48 -18.14 -11.51 26.59
N ALA A 49 -17.73 -12.77 26.79
CA ALA A 49 -16.37 -13.14 27.21
C ALA A 49 -15.31 -12.27 26.53
N ALA A 50 -14.32 -11.77 27.28
CA ALA A 50 -13.25 -10.91 26.76
C ALA A 50 -12.53 -11.49 25.53
N TRP A 51 -12.65 -12.80 25.30
CA TRP A 51 -12.25 -13.50 24.08
C TRP A 51 -12.95 -12.99 22.81
N ASN A 52 -14.24 -12.67 22.88
CA ASN A 52 -15.05 -12.11 21.79
C ASN A 52 -14.87 -10.58 21.65
N ALA A 53 -14.15 -9.93 22.56
CA ALA A 53 -13.84 -8.51 22.51
C ALA A 53 -12.57 -8.20 21.69
N ALA A 54 -11.81 -9.23 21.29
CA ALA A 54 -10.75 -9.05 20.30
C ALA A 54 -11.41 -8.88 18.93
N SER A 55 -11.39 -7.67 18.38
CA SER A 55 -11.87 -7.40 17.01
C SER A 55 -11.28 -8.45 16.06
N THR A 56 -12.17 -9.15 15.37
CA THR A 56 -11.83 -10.08 14.30
C THR A 56 -10.98 -9.39 13.25
N TRP A 57 -10.01 -10.14 12.70
CA TRP A 57 -9.24 -9.70 11.55
C TRP A 57 -10.20 -9.63 10.35
N GLU A 58 -10.39 -8.44 9.81
CA GLU A 58 -11.24 -8.23 8.64
C GLU A 58 -10.39 -7.68 7.49
N GLU A 59 -10.31 -8.46 6.41
CA GLU A 59 -9.71 -8.03 5.14
C GLU A 59 -10.81 -7.77 4.14
N LYS A 60 -10.68 -6.65 3.45
CA LYS A 60 -11.58 -6.25 2.38
C LYS A 60 -10.77 -5.88 1.16
N ASP A 61 -10.98 -6.63 0.08
CA ASP A 61 -10.53 -6.23 -1.24
C ASP A 61 -11.30 -4.97 -1.68
N ILE A 62 -10.56 -3.89 -1.92
CA ILE A 62 -11.06 -2.60 -2.40
C ILE A 62 -10.42 -2.22 -3.74
N SER A 63 -9.78 -3.17 -4.43
CA SER A 63 -8.99 -2.95 -5.65
C SER A 63 -9.79 -2.30 -6.75
N LYS A 64 -11.06 -2.69 -6.93
CA LYS A 64 -11.94 -2.07 -7.95
C LYS A 64 -12.13 -0.57 -7.68
N TRP A 65 -12.54 -0.23 -6.46
CA TRP A 65 -12.77 1.16 -6.08
C TRP A 65 -11.48 1.98 -6.13
N ALA A 66 -10.37 1.41 -5.67
CA ALA A 66 -9.07 2.08 -5.66
C ALA A 66 -8.60 2.41 -7.08
N ARG A 67 -8.75 1.46 -8.02
CA ARG A 67 -8.40 1.66 -9.42
C ARG A 67 -9.25 2.74 -10.07
N GLU A 68 -10.57 2.73 -9.86
CA GLU A 68 -11.49 3.75 -10.35
C GLU A 68 -11.12 5.14 -9.82
N LEU A 69 -10.91 5.27 -8.50
CA LEU A 69 -10.51 6.53 -7.87
C LEU A 69 -9.17 7.06 -8.42
N LEU A 70 -8.19 6.19 -8.58
CA LEU A 70 -6.89 6.57 -9.15
C LEU A 70 -7.03 7.02 -10.61
N SER A 71 -7.74 6.25 -11.44
CA SER A 71 -7.83 6.51 -12.87
C SER A 71 -8.67 7.73 -13.23
N GLU A 72 -9.72 8.00 -12.45
CA GLU A 72 -10.71 9.02 -12.78
C GLU A 72 -10.46 10.37 -12.07
N ASP A 73 -9.72 10.38 -10.97
CA ASP A 73 -9.54 11.57 -10.14
C ASP A 73 -8.07 11.80 -9.76
N LEU A 74 -7.54 10.99 -8.83
CA LEU A 74 -6.29 11.30 -8.14
C LEU A 74 -5.10 11.44 -9.09
N LEU A 75 -4.93 10.55 -10.07
CA LEU A 75 -3.80 10.61 -11.00
C LEU A 75 -3.94 11.73 -12.03
N LEU A 76 -5.16 12.03 -12.50
CA LEU A 76 -5.41 13.10 -13.46
C LEU A 76 -5.23 14.51 -12.84
N SER A 77 -5.38 14.61 -11.52
CA SER A 77 -5.13 15.86 -10.77
C SER A 77 -3.63 16.21 -10.65
N ILE A 78 -2.73 15.28 -10.99
CA ILE A 78 -1.29 15.49 -10.83
C ILE A 78 -0.79 16.51 -11.85
N THR A 79 -0.33 17.64 -11.33
CA THR A 79 0.41 18.66 -12.07
C THR A 79 1.67 19.02 -11.29
N THR A 80 2.80 19.14 -11.98
CA THR A 80 4.10 19.51 -11.42
C THR A 80 4.69 20.64 -12.24
N GLU A 81 4.80 21.81 -11.62
CA GLU A 81 5.44 22.97 -12.23
C GLU A 81 6.87 23.14 -11.71
N PHE A 82 7.78 23.49 -12.61
CA PHE A 82 9.17 23.76 -12.24
C PHE A 82 9.85 24.65 -13.28
N ASP A 83 10.85 25.40 -12.83
CA ASP A 83 11.74 26.13 -13.73
C ASP A 83 12.89 25.21 -14.18
N LEU A 84 13.30 25.37 -15.44
CA LEU A 84 14.46 24.69 -16.00
C LEU A 84 15.73 25.27 -15.39
N SER A 85 16.54 24.40 -14.78
CA SER A 85 17.86 24.78 -14.26
C SER A 85 18.93 24.64 -15.35
N SER A 86 20.10 25.23 -15.10
CA SER A 86 21.28 25.05 -15.95
C SER A 86 21.75 23.59 -16.04
N ALA A 87 21.46 22.76 -15.04
CA ALA A 87 21.75 21.33 -15.09
C ALA A 87 20.84 20.59 -16.08
N ASP A 88 19.56 20.98 -16.12
CA ASP A 88 18.57 20.39 -17.03
C ASP A 88 18.80 20.80 -18.48
N ALA A 89 19.38 21.98 -18.69
CA ALA A 89 19.76 22.47 -20.02
C ALA A 89 20.66 21.48 -20.78
N SER A 90 21.53 20.76 -20.07
CA SER A 90 22.39 19.72 -20.67
C SER A 90 21.62 18.49 -21.18
N LYS A 91 20.35 18.35 -20.80
CA LYS A 91 19.45 17.25 -21.19
C LYS A 91 18.41 17.69 -22.24
N LEU A 92 18.39 18.97 -22.60
CA LEU A 92 17.58 19.47 -23.69
C LEU A 92 18.24 19.15 -25.05
N PRO A 93 17.46 19.02 -26.13
CA PRO A 93 18.00 18.86 -27.47
C PRO A 93 18.89 20.05 -27.88
N GLU A 94 19.94 19.81 -28.66
CA GLU A 94 20.83 20.88 -29.16
C GLU A 94 20.10 21.98 -29.96
N MET A 95 18.90 21.67 -30.47
CA MET A 95 18.08 22.59 -31.24
C MET A 95 17.35 23.66 -30.39
N THR A 96 17.33 23.52 -29.05
CA THR A 96 16.75 24.55 -28.17
C THR A 96 17.74 25.70 -27.97
N GLN A 97 17.51 26.83 -28.64
CA GLN A 97 18.27 28.06 -28.41
C GLN A 97 17.76 28.75 -27.14
N GLY A 98 18.62 28.88 -26.13
CA GLY A 98 18.32 29.58 -24.88
C GLY A 98 17.66 28.69 -23.82
N THR A 99 18.18 28.77 -22.59
CA THR A 99 17.75 27.92 -21.46
C THR A 99 17.26 28.76 -20.28
N HIS A 100 17.33 30.09 -20.39
CA HIS A 100 17.00 31.00 -19.32
C HIS A 100 15.51 31.37 -19.34
N GLY A 101 14.82 31.18 -18.23
CA GLY A 101 13.43 31.61 -18.07
C GLY A 101 12.38 30.66 -18.65
N LEU A 102 12.76 29.41 -18.94
CA LEU A 102 11.81 28.37 -19.33
C LEU A 102 11.12 27.77 -18.10
N ARG A 103 9.79 27.86 -18.08
CA ARG A 103 8.91 27.22 -17.09
C ARG A 103 8.27 25.99 -17.70
N CYS A 104 8.32 24.88 -16.98
CA CYS A 104 7.73 23.63 -17.38
C CYS A 104 6.50 23.32 -16.53
N SER A 105 5.46 22.82 -17.16
CA SER A 105 4.28 22.25 -16.50
C SER A 105 4.12 20.81 -16.98
N LEU A 106 4.39 19.86 -16.10
CA LEU A 106 4.19 18.44 -16.33
C LEU A 106 2.83 18.04 -15.77
N LYS A 107 2.03 17.33 -16.56
CA LYS A 107 0.74 16.79 -16.13
C LYS A 107 0.54 15.35 -16.61
N VAL A 108 -0.31 14.60 -15.90
CA VAL A 108 -0.80 13.32 -16.37
C VAL A 108 -1.93 13.61 -17.38
N ALA A 109 -1.65 13.44 -18.67
CA ALA A 109 -2.61 13.70 -19.73
C ALA A 109 -3.73 12.64 -19.77
N SER A 110 -3.38 11.38 -19.49
CA SER A 110 -4.35 10.30 -19.41
C SER A 110 -3.79 9.11 -18.62
N VAL A 111 -4.67 8.36 -17.97
CA VAL A 111 -4.32 7.08 -17.33
C VAL A 111 -4.60 5.95 -18.31
N THR A 112 -3.55 5.26 -18.77
CA THR A 112 -3.69 4.13 -19.71
C THR A 112 -4.17 2.87 -18.99
N SER A 113 -3.62 2.58 -17.80
CA SER A 113 -4.07 1.47 -16.97
C SER A 113 -3.62 1.63 -15.53
N VAL A 114 -4.48 1.18 -14.61
CA VAL A 114 -4.15 0.92 -13.20
C VAL A 114 -4.46 -0.54 -12.93
N THR A 115 -3.45 -1.32 -12.55
CA THR A 115 -3.55 -2.76 -12.27
C THR A 115 -3.06 -3.06 -10.85
N GLY A 116 -3.25 -4.30 -10.41
CA GLY A 116 -2.85 -4.74 -9.07
C GLY A 116 -3.98 -4.61 -8.05
N ASP A 117 -3.61 -4.80 -6.78
CA ASP A 117 -4.53 -5.09 -5.69
C ASP A 117 -4.39 -4.08 -4.55
N VAL A 118 -5.51 -3.79 -3.89
CA VAL A 118 -5.60 -2.90 -2.74
C VAL A 118 -6.51 -3.54 -1.69
N THR A 119 -5.99 -3.74 -0.50
CA THR A 119 -6.68 -4.40 0.61
C THR A 119 -6.78 -3.45 1.80
N HIS A 120 -7.99 -3.24 2.29
CA HIS A 120 -8.24 -2.61 3.57
C HIS A 120 -8.28 -3.67 4.67
N VAL A 121 -7.46 -3.50 5.69
CA VAL A 121 -7.29 -4.42 6.81
C VAL A 121 -7.69 -3.73 8.11
N LEU A 122 -8.65 -4.29 8.83
CA LEU A 122 -9.01 -3.87 10.18
C LEU A 122 -8.60 -4.95 11.18
N SER A 123 -7.73 -4.60 12.12
CA SER A 123 -7.23 -5.52 13.14
C SER A 123 -7.10 -4.84 14.48
N ARG A 124 -7.82 -5.34 15.50
CA ARG A 124 -7.80 -4.82 16.87
C ARG A 124 -8.00 -3.29 16.92
N GLY A 125 -8.93 -2.78 16.12
CA GLY A 125 -9.23 -1.35 16.00
C GLY A 125 -8.21 -0.51 15.22
N LYS A 126 -7.16 -1.12 14.63
CA LYS A 126 -6.21 -0.43 13.75
C LYS A 126 -6.54 -0.73 12.29
N GLN A 127 -6.69 0.33 11.51
CA GLN A 127 -6.85 0.25 10.05
C GLN A 127 -5.51 0.30 9.34
N ARG A 128 -5.37 -0.48 8.29
CA ARG A 128 -4.24 -0.44 7.34
C ARG A 128 -4.78 -0.60 5.93
N VAL A 129 -4.16 0.10 4.98
CA VAL A 129 -4.45 -0.06 3.56
C VAL A 129 -3.15 -0.49 2.92
N VAL A 130 -3.14 -1.71 2.38
CA VAL A 130 -1.99 -2.30 1.72
C VAL A 130 -2.28 -2.32 0.23
N PHE A 131 -1.33 -1.90 -0.60
CA PHE A 131 -1.48 -1.93 -2.05
C PHE A 131 -0.22 -2.45 -2.73
N GLU A 132 -0.43 -3.08 -3.87
CA GLU A 132 0.58 -3.45 -4.86
C GLU A 132 -0.03 -3.09 -6.22
N LEU A 133 0.44 -2.01 -6.83
CA LEU A 133 -0.19 -1.42 -8.01
C LEU A 133 0.78 -1.39 -9.19
N GLY A 134 0.23 -1.48 -10.40
CA GLY A 134 0.93 -1.17 -11.64
C GLY A 134 0.29 0.04 -12.31
N LEU A 135 1.09 1.02 -12.72
CA LEU A 135 0.64 2.27 -13.32
C LEU A 135 1.20 2.44 -14.73
N LYS A 136 0.33 2.73 -15.69
CA LYS A 136 0.73 3.18 -17.03
C LYS A 136 0.04 4.49 -17.34
N LEU A 137 0.84 5.55 -17.48
CA LEU A 137 0.38 6.93 -17.59
C LEU A 137 0.93 7.57 -18.87
N THR A 138 0.12 8.39 -19.51
CA THR A 138 0.59 9.31 -20.55
C THR A 138 0.91 10.64 -19.89
N LEU A 139 2.14 11.10 -20.05
CA LEU A 139 2.63 12.37 -19.54
C LEU A 139 2.69 13.39 -20.66
N GLU A 140 2.40 14.64 -20.30
CA GLU A 140 2.56 15.80 -21.17
C GLU A 140 3.33 16.88 -20.41
N ILE A 141 4.34 17.46 -21.05
CA ILE A 141 5.11 18.58 -20.52
C ILE A 141 4.95 19.76 -21.46
N GLU A 142 4.34 20.82 -20.97
CA GLU A 142 4.31 22.12 -21.62
C GLU A 142 5.55 22.92 -21.21
N ILE A 143 6.29 23.41 -22.19
CA ILE A 143 7.47 24.25 -21.97
C ILE A 143 7.13 25.66 -22.44
N ARG A 144 7.17 26.61 -21.51
CA ARG A 144 6.80 28.01 -21.74
C ARG A 144 7.97 28.94 -21.47
N GLU A 145 8.13 29.95 -22.30
CA GLU A 145 9.09 31.05 -22.10
C GLU A 145 8.32 32.35 -21.97
N ALA A 146 8.51 33.09 -20.88
CA ALA A 146 7.77 34.34 -20.62
C ALA A 146 6.23 34.22 -20.79
N GLY A 147 5.68 33.02 -20.52
CA GLY A 147 4.26 32.70 -20.64
C GLY A 147 3.81 32.17 -22.01
N GLU A 148 4.65 32.27 -23.04
CA GLU A 148 4.39 31.74 -24.39
C GLU A 148 4.75 30.25 -24.46
N LEU A 149 3.84 29.42 -24.98
CA LEU A 149 4.09 28.00 -25.20
C LEU A 149 5.08 27.79 -26.34
N LYS A 150 6.24 27.20 -26.04
CA LYS A 150 7.30 26.92 -27.02
C LYS A 150 7.24 25.50 -27.54
N HIS A 151 7.02 24.53 -26.65
CA HIS A 151 7.04 23.11 -27.03
C HIS A 151 6.16 22.28 -26.10
N ILE A 152 5.66 21.17 -26.63
CA ILE A 152 4.97 20.13 -25.85
C ILE A 152 5.72 18.83 -26.04
N VAL A 153 6.12 18.20 -24.94
CA VAL A 153 6.74 16.87 -24.93
C VAL A 153 5.74 15.86 -24.39
N THR A 154 5.47 14.80 -25.15
CA THR A 154 4.61 13.69 -24.71
C THR A 154 5.39 12.41 -24.55
N GLY A 155 4.93 11.56 -23.63
CA GLY A 155 5.50 10.24 -23.44
C GLY A 155 4.67 9.34 -22.54
N THR A 156 5.09 8.08 -22.42
CA THR A 156 4.43 7.09 -21.56
C THR A 156 5.34 6.69 -20.42
N LEU A 157 4.85 6.83 -19.19
CA LEU A 157 5.47 6.32 -17.98
C LEU A 157 4.80 5.00 -17.58
N ASN A 158 5.58 3.93 -17.49
CA ASN A 158 5.13 2.62 -17.04
C ASN A 158 5.89 2.21 -15.77
N ILE A 159 5.19 2.18 -14.65
CA ILE A 159 5.66 1.69 -13.35
C ILE A 159 5.01 0.32 -13.16
N PRO A 160 5.73 -0.79 -13.36
CA PRO A 160 5.14 -2.12 -13.30
C PRO A 160 4.65 -2.48 -11.90
N GLU A 161 5.29 -1.96 -10.86
CA GLU A 161 5.02 -2.29 -9.46
C GLU A 161 5.32 -1.06 -8.58
N ILE A 162 4.37 -0.74 -7.70
CA ILE A 162 4.49 0.26 -6.64
C ILE A 162 3.69 -0.22 -5.42
N THR A 163 4.32 -0.20 -4.26
CA THR A 163 3.75 -0.65 -3.00
C THR A 163 3.77 0.47 -1.96
N ASN A 164 3.32 0.17 -0.75
CA ASN A 164 3.40 1.11 0.37
C ASN A 164 4.85 1.51 0.71
N GLU A 165 5.84 0.64 0.47
CA GLU A 165 7.24 0.88 0.84
C GLU A 165 7.85 2.04 0.04
N GLU A 166 7.48 2.16 -1.24
CA GLU A 166 7.95 3.25 -2.09
C GLU A 166 7.49 4.63 -1.60
N LEU A 167 6.43 4.74 -0.79
CA LEU A 167 5.98 6.06 -0.32
C LEU A 167 7.03 6.80 0.53
N ASP A 168 7.93 6.06 1.16
CA ASP A 168 9.04 6.64 1.93
C ASP A 168 10.27 6.97 1.05
N GLU A 169 10.30 6.47 -0.18
CA GLU A 169 11.43 6.67 -1.09
C GLU A 169 11.48 8.07 -1.70
N THR A 170 12.71 8.54 -1.93
CA THR A 170 12.96 9.88 -2.49
C THR A 170 12.91 9.93 -4.01
N LYS A 171 13.09 8.78 -4.66
CA LYS A 171 13.15 8.66 -6.11
C LYS A 171 11.97 7.84 -6.61
N LEU A 172 11.57 8.14 -7.85
CA LEU A 172 10.60 7.34 -8.57
C LEU A 172 11.09 5.88 -8.62
N PRO A 173 10.23 4.88 -8.34
CA PRO A 173 10.62 3.48 -8.36
C PRO A 173 10.99 3.01 -9.76
N SER A 174 11.38 1.73 -9.88
CA SER A 174 11.72 1.12 -11.17
C SER A 174 10.61 1.38 -12.19
N HIS A 175 10.97 2.00 -13.32
CA HIS A 175 10.01 2.40 -14.33
C HIS A 175 10.62 2.33 -15.72
N LYS A 176 9.73 2.23 -16.72
CA LYS A 176 10.07 2.37 -18.13
C LYS A 176 9.41 3.63 -18.66
N LEU A 177 10.21 4.48 -19.30
CA LEU A 177 9.74 5.71 -19.90
C LEU A 177 9.95 5.65 -21.41
N THR A 178 8.92 6.01 -22.17
CA THR A 178 9.02 6.23 -23.62
C THR A 178 8.68 7.67 -23.93
N CYS A 179 9.40 8.27 -24.86
CA CYS A 179 9.18 9.63 -25.32
C CYS A 179 8.78 9.57 -26.79
N ASP A 180 7.71 10.26 -27.17
CA ASP A 180 7.25 10.29 -28.56
C ASP A 180 8.21 11.13 -29.42
N ASP A 181 8.79 12.16 -28.81
CA ASP A 181 9.83 13.01 -29.39
C ASP A 181 11.22 12.57 -28.88
N ARG A 182 11.93 11.71 -29.64
CA ARG A 182 13.18 11.07 -29.20
C ARG A 182 14.26 12.03 -28.67
N PRO A 183 14.56 13.17 -29.33
CA PRO A 183 15.47 14.18 -28.80
C PRO A 183 15.18 14.61 -27.35
N TRP A 184 13.92 14.61 -26.93
CA TRP A 184 13.48 15.05 -25.61
C TRP A 184 13.47 13.94 -24.55
N SER A 185 13.81 12.70 -24.92
CA SER A 185 13.77 11.55 -24.01
C SER A 185 14.57 11.73 -22.73
N SER A 186 15.76 12.34 -22.82
CA SER A 186 16.61 12.63 -21.66
C SER A 186 15.95 13.64 -20.71
N PHE A 187 15.34 14.70 -21.26
CA PHE A 187 14.63 15.70 -20.49
C PHE A 187 13.36 15.15 -19.84
N LEU A 188 12.57 14.37 -20.60
CA LEU A 188 11.37 13.71 -20.08
C LEU A 188 11.70 12.82 -18.87
N GLY A 189 12.84 12.13 -18.88
CA GLY A 189 13.33 11.33 -17.75
C GLY A 189 13.58 12.16 -16.48
N VAL A 190 14.23 13.31 -16.62
CA VAL A 190 14.45 14.23 -15.49
C VAL A 190 13.13 14.79 -14.97
N ALA A 191 12.25 15.22 -15.87
CA ALA A 191 10.96 15.79 -15.53
C ALA A 191 10.03 14.76 -14.85
N ALA A 192 9.98 13.52 -15.35
CA ALA A 192 9.20 12.44 -14.73
C ALA A 192 9.65 12.16 -13.28
N GLY A 193 10.95 12.25 -13.00
CA GLY A 193 11.47 12.15 -11.63
C GLY A 193 10.93 13.25 -10.70
N ARG A 194 10.66 14.45 -11.20
CA ARG A 194 10.09 15.57 -10.42
C ARG A 194 8.62 15.39 -10.10
N MET A 195 7.90 14.56 -10.85
CA MET A 195 6.49 14.25 -10.59
C MET A 195 6.32 13.37 -9.35
N TRP A 196 7.37 12.65 -8.94
CA TRP A 196 7.28 11.63 -7.90
C TRP A 196 6.63 12.11 -6.59
N PRO A 197 6.98 13.27 -6.01
CA PRO A 197 6.32 13.75 -4.80
C PRO A 197 4.81 13.91 -4.95
N ASN A 198 4.34 14.37 -6.10
CA ASN A 198 2.90 14.55 -6.35
C ASN A 198 2.19 13.20 -6.57
N LEU A 199 2.87 12.24 -7.22
CA LEU A 199 2.37 10.87 -7.31
C LEU A 199 2.26 10.22 -5.92
N LYS A 200 3.22 10.45 -5.03
CA LYS A 200 3.14 9.99 -3.63
C LYS A 200 2.00 10.62 -2.86
N LEU A 201 1.71 11.89 -3.09
CA LEU A 201 0.55 12.56 -2.50
C LEU A 201 -0.76 11.92 -2.99
N ALA A 202 -0.87 11.59 -4.27
CA ALA A 202 -2.03 10.88 -4.80
C ALA A 202 -2.20 9.49 -4.18
N LEU A 203 -1.12 8.70 -4.05
CA LEU A 203 -1.18 7.38 -3.42
C LEU A 203 -1.47 7.44 -1.92
N SER A 204 -0.91 8.44 -1.22
CA SER A 204 -1.26 8.71 0.18
C SER A 204 -2.73 9.11 0.33
N ALA A 205 -3.26 9.92 -0.60
CA ALA A 205 -4.66 10.30 -0.61
C ALA A 205 -5.59 9.10 -0.83
N LEU A 206 -5.21 8.14 -1.69
CA LEU A 206 -5.91 6.86 -1.82
C LEU A 206 -6.01 6.14 -0.47
N VAL A 207 -4.90 6.04 0.26
CA VAL A 207 -4.85 5.38 1.58
C VAL A 207 -5.78 6.06 2.58
N GLU A 208 -5.76 7.40 2.65
CA GLU A 208 -6.60 8.15 3.58
C GLU A 208 -8.09 8.08 3.21
N GLN A 209 -8.43 8.19 1.93
CA GLN A 209 -9.81 8.05 1.47
C GLN A 209 -10.34 6.63 1.70
N ALA A 210 -9.50 5.60 1.53
CA ALA A 210 -9.87 4.21 1.82
C ALA A 210 -10.18 4.02 3.31
N LYS A 211 -9.33 4.53 4.20
CA LYS A 211 -9.58 4.50 5.65
C LYS A 211 -10.92 5.17 5.98
N GLN A 212 -11.16 6.38 5.45
CA GLN A 212 -12.39 7.12 5.71
C GLN A 212 -13.65 6.40 5.22
N LYS A 213 -13.58 5.73 4.06
CA LYS A 213 -14.71 5.03 3.46
C LYS A 213 -15.08 3.73 4.18
N TRP A 214 -14.11 3.08 4.82
CA TRP A 214 -14.29 1.80 5.53
C TRP A 214 -13.92 1.87 7.02
N LEU A 215 -14.17 3.03 7.64
CA LEU A 215 -14.25 3.25 9.09
C LEU A 215 -15.28 2.35 9.77
#